data_AF-W1Y2W3-F1
#
_entry.id   AF-W1Y2W3-F1
#
_cell.length_a   1.000
_cell.length_b   1.000
_cell.length_c   1.000
_cell.angle_alpha   90.00
_cell.angle_beta   90.00
_cell.angle_gamma   90.00
#
_symmetry.space_group_name_H-M   'P 1'
#
loop_
_entity.id
_entity.type
_entity.pdbx_description
1 polymer ?
#
loop_
_entity_poly.entity_id
_entity_poly.type
_entity_poly.pdbx_seq_one_letter_code
_entity_poly.pdbx_strand_id
1 'polypeptide(L)' 'KNIRLITGASDSHDIDCKIDGFGAMALKSEMVKKI' A
#
# COMPACT_ATOMS: atom_id res chain seq x y z
N LYS A 1 -9.28 5.59 -5.00
CA LYS A 1 -9.47 4.30 -4.28
C LYS A 1 -8.89 3.17 -5.12
N ASN A 2 -7.57 2.97 -5.10
CA ASN A 2 -6.90 1.92 -5.88
C ASN A 2 -5.74 1.34 -5.05
N ILE A 3 -6.09 0.72 -3.92
CA ILE A 3 -5.14 0.06 -3.02
C ILE A 3 -5.19 -1.45 -3.28
N ARG A 4 -4.03 -2.09 -3.35
CA ARG A 4 -3.85 -3.54 -3.51
C ARG A 4 -3.08 -4.03 -2.30
N LEU A 5 -3.63 -5.02 -1.60
CA LEU A 5 -2.86 -5.73 -0.57
C LEU A 5 -1.93 -6.73 -1.25
N ILE A 6 -0.66 -6.73 -0.86
CA ILE A 6 0.35 -7.69 -1.33
C ILE A 6 0.67 -8.62 -0.18
N THR A 7 0.16 -9.85 -0.25
CA THR A 7 0.28 -10.90 0.79
C THR A 7 1.62 -11.64 0.81
N GLY A 8 2.66 -11.10 0.18
CA GLY A 8 3.96 -11.76 0.02
C GLY A 8 5.17 -10.82 0.05
N ALA A 9 4.99 -9.57 0.51
CA ALA A 9 6.12 -8.67 0.68
C ALA A 9 6.96 -9.12 1.88
N SER A 10 8.16 -9.65 1.62
CA SER A 10 9.12 -10.08 2.66
C SER A 10 9.66 -8.92 3.53
N ASP A 11 9.25 -7.69 3.22
CA ASP A 11 9.78 -6.45 3.77
C ASP A 11 8.60 -5.54 4.15
N SER A 12 8.01 -5.77 5.34
CA SER A 12 7.12 -4.89 6.14
C SER A 12 6.08 -3.96 5.45
N HIS A 13 5.78 -4.10 4.17
CA HIS A 13 4.95 -3.19 3.38
C HIS A 13 3.89 -3.98 2.62
N ASP A 14 2.73 -4.18 3.27
CA ASP A 14 1.66 -5.04 2.76
C ASP A 14 0.66 -4.32 1.83
N ILE A 15 0.74 -3.00 1.69
CA ILE A 15 -0.25 -2.19 0.97
C ILE A 15 0.42 -1.42 -0.15
N ASP A 16 0.15 -1.77 -1.39
CA ASP A 16 0.52 -0.96 -2.54
C ASP A 16 -0.65 -0.04 -2.93
N CYS A 17 -0.38 1.24 -3.11
CA CYS A 17 -1.35 2.17 -3.67
C CYS A 17 -0.75 2.93 -4.84
N LYS A 18 -1.47 2.97 -5.95
CA LYS A 18 -1.09 3.75 -7.12
C LYS A 18 -1.89 5.04 -7.13
N ILE A 19 -1.20 6.17 -6.98
CA ILE A 19 -1.78 7.51 -7.00
C ILE A 19 -1.35 8.19 -8.30
N ASP A 20 -2.32 8.57 -9.11
CA ASP A 20 -2.07 9.32 -10.34
C ASP A 20 -1.49 10.70 -10.00
N GLY A 21 -0.29 11.01 -10.50
CA GLY A 21 0.48 12.22 -10.18
C GLY A 21 1.57 12.06 -9.09
N PHE A 22 1.50 11.04 -8.23
CA PHE A 22 2.52 10.76 -7.21
C PHE A 22 3.31 9.47 -7.47
N GLY A 23 2.73 8.51 -8.20
CA GLY A 23 3.35 7.22 -8.49
C GLY A 23 2.82 6.08 -7.62
N ALA A 24 3.56 4.97 -7.59
CA ALA A 24 3.26 3.83 -6.72
C ALA A 24 3.89 4.06 -5.34
N MET A 25 3.13 3.80 -4.28
CA MET A 25 3.57 3.96 -2.91
C MET A 25 3.24 2.69 -2.11
N ALA A 26 4.24 2.18 -1.39
CA ALA A 26 4.13 1.01 -0.55
C ALA A 26 3.98 1.43 0.93
N LEU A 27 2.89 1.02 1.55
CA LEU A 27 2.45 1.39 2.89
C LEU A 27 2.28 0.12 3.74
N LYS A 28 2.46 0.25 5.05
CA LYS A 28 2.26 -0.85 6.00
C LYS A 28 0.85 -0.80 6.58
N SER A 29 0.21 -1.95 6.68
CA SER A 29 -1.13 -2.09 7.28
C SER A 29 -1.25 -1.54 8.70
N GLU A 30 -0.18 -1.58 9.50
CA GLU A 30 -0.13 -0.97 10.84
C GLU A 30 -0.22 0.56 10.84
N MET A 31 0.24 1.22 9.77
CA MET A 31 0.30 2.68 9.67
C MET A 31 -0.90 3.30 8.96
N VAL A 32 -1.74 2.51 8.29
CA VAL A 32 -2.90 3.02 7.53
C VAL A 32 -4.21 2.37 7.98
N LYS A 33 -5.22 3.21 8.24
CA LYS A 33 -6.59 2.79 8.53
C LYS A 33 -7.44 2.87 7.27
N LYS A 34 -8.34 1.91 7.08
CA LYS A 34 -9.33 1.92 5.99
C LYS A 34 -10.35 3.04 6.28
N ILE A 35 -10.33 4.09 5.45
CA ILE A 35 -11.32 5.18 5.41
C ILE A 35 -12.24 5.05 4.20
#